data_AF-A0A2E2JDU5-F1
#
_entry.id   AF-A0A2E2JDU5-F1
#
_cell.length_a   1.000
_cell.length_b   1.000
_cell.length_c   1.000
_cell.angle_alpha   90.00
_cell.angle_beta   90.00
_cell.angle_gamma   90.00
#
_symmetry.space_group_name_H-M   'P 1'
#
loop_
_entity.id
_entity.type
_entity.pdbx_description
1 polymer ?
#
loop_
_entity_poly.entity_id
_entity_poly.type
_entity_poly.pdbx_seq_one_letter_code
_entity_poly.pdbx_strand_id
1 'polypeptide(L)'
;MSRLAPWASLPQIGLGPGSGLRVLLATAALLLSACANGQWPWSTSEAEKAEQMSEDAKPGRVTDLDGFAAFIALRPTPEQFRTRYPDVQLVMPGDITTKELRFDNSRFFAEIDDSGLITGGRFQ
;
A
#
# COMPACT_ATOMS: atom_id res chain seq x y z
N MET A 1 66.91 -2.56 -14.46
CA MET A 1 66.98 -2.67 -12.99
C MET A 1 65.59 -3.10 -12.51
N SER A 2 65.18 -4.36 -12.64
CA SER A 2 65.53 -5.55 -11.83
C SER A 2 65.12 -5.44 -10.35
N ARG A 3 64.01 -6.09 -9.98
CA ARG A 3 63.85 -7.09 -8.88
C ARG A 3 62.36 -7.45 -8.73
N LEU A 4 61.94 -8.66 -9.13
CA LEU A 4 61.93 -9.96 -8.42
C LEU A 4 60.75 -10.11 -7.42
N ALA A 5 59.95 -11.16 -7.67
CA ALA A 5 58.80 -11.66 -6.89
C ALA A 5 59.22 -12.25 -5.51
N PRO A 6 58.26 -12.61 -4.62
CA PRO A 6 57.73 -13.99 -4.60
C PRO A 6 56.22 -14.09 -4.24
N TRP A 7 55.43 -14.94 -4.90
CA TRP A 7 55.02 -16.30 -4.48
C TRP A 7 54.25 -16.38 -3.14
N ALA A 8 53.06 -17.00 -3.21
CA ALA A 8 52.28 -17.75 -2.20
C ALA A 8 50.79 -17.50 -2.46
N SER A 9 49.87 -18.44 -2.62
CA SER A 9 49.88 -19.90 -2.70
C SER A 9 48.55 -20.25 -3.36
N LEU A 10 48.59 -20.95 -4.51
CA LEU A 10 47.40 -21.57 -5.08
C LEU A 10 47.25 -22.97 -4.46
N PRO A 11 46.10 -23.32 -3.87
CA PRO A 11 45.85 -24.71 -3.52
C PRO A 11 45.67 -25.53 -4.81
N GLN A 12 46.58 -26.48 -4.98
CA GLN A 12 46.50 -27.57 -5.94
C GLN A 12 45.29 -28.44 -5.61
N ILE A 13 44.30 -28.50 -6.50
CA ILE A 13 43.25 -29.52 -6.44
C ILE A 13 43.58 -30.54 -7.53
N GLY A 14 44.05 -31.70 -7.07
CA GLY A 14 44.46 -32.81 -7.90
C GLY A 14 43.31 -33.39 -8.72
N LEU A 15 43.59 -33.60 -10.01
CA LEU A 15 42.81 -34.45 -10.90
C LEU A 15 43.21 -35.92 -10.64
N GLY A 16 42.33 -36.65 -9.96
CA GLY A 16 42.34 -38.12 -9.96
C GLY A 16 41.48 -38.65 -11.11
N PRO A 17 41.96 -39.62 -11.91
CA PRO A 17 41.20 -40.20 -13.01
C PRO A 17 40.33 -41.33 -12.50
N GLY A 18 39.02 -41.26 -12.73
CA GLY A 18 38.12 -42.29 -12.23
C GLY A 18 36.72 -42.15 -12.78
N SER A 19 36.51 -42.82 -13.92
CA SER A 19 35.28 -43.53 -14.22
C SER A 19 34.01 -42.70 -14.35
N GLY A 20 33.65 -42.45 -15.61
CA GLY A 20 32.33 -41.98 -16.01
C GLY A 20 31.23 -42.88 -15.44
N LEU A 21 30.56 -42.39 -14.40
CA LEU A 21 29.26 -42.91 -13.95
C LEU A 21 28.51 -41.87 -13.10
N ARG A 22 28.57 -40.59 -13.49
CA ARG A 22 27.81 -39.51 -12.84
C ARG A 22 27.19 -38.53 -13.85
N VAL A 23 26.94 -39.00 -15.07
CA VAL A 23 26.29 -38.18 -16.14
C VAL A 23 24.77 -38.33 -16.14
N LEU A 24 24.19 -39.18 -15.27
CA LEU A 24 22.75 -39.37 -15.17
C LEU A 24 22.27 -39.14 -13.74
N LEU A 25 22.24 -37.88 -13.29
CA LEU A 25 21.42 -37.41 -12.16
C LEU A 25 21.56 -35.89 -11.94
N ALA A 26 21.54 -35.10 -13.02
CA ALA A 26 21.64 -33.64 -12.95
C ALA A 26 20.46 -32.91 -13.61
N THR A 27 19.27 -33.54 -13.63
CA THR A 27 18.05 -32.93 -14.21
C THR A 27 16.83 -32.90 -13.27
N ALA A 28 16.95 -33.34 -12.02
CA ALA A 28 15.81 -33.41 -11.09
C ALA A 28 16.00 -32.63 -9.76
N ALA A 29 16.96 -31.70 -9.70
CA ALA A 29 17.25 -30.93 -8.48
C ALA A 29 17.09 -29.41 -8.64
N LEU A 30 16.31 -28.96 -9.63
CA LEU A 30 16.06 -27.53 -9.87
C LEU A 30 14.59 -27.12 -9.74
N LEU A 31 13.68 -28.02 -9.34
CA LEU A 31 12.24 -27.73 -9.28
C LEU A 31 11.62 -27.68 -7.87
N LEU A 32 12.40 -27.83 -6.78
CA LEU A 32 11.84 -27.86 -5.42
C LEU A 32 12.25 -26.70 -4.50
N SER A 33 12.86 -25.64 -5.02
CA SER A 33 13.23 -24.46 -4.21
C SER A 33 12.41 -23.22 -4.58
N ALA A 34 11.11 -23.38 -4.82
CA ALA A 34 10.22 -22.27 -5.19
C ALA A 34 8.94 -22.18 -4.34
N CYS A 35 8.91 -22.76 -3.13
CA CYS A 35 7.73 -22.69 -2.25
C CYS A 35 7.99 -22.04 -0.88
N ALA A 36 9.25 -21.83 -0.47
CA ALA A 36 9.55 -21.36 0.89
C ALA A 36 9.73 -19.83 1.00
N ASN A 37 10.14 -19.17 -0.08
CA ASN A 37 10.18 -17.72 -0.18
C ASN A 37 9.14 -17.35 -1.23
N GLY A 38 8.09 -16.62 -0.88
CA GLY A 38 6.96 -16.29 -1.77
C GLY A 38 7.29 -15.43 -3.00
N GLN A 39 8.50 -15.52 -3.56
CA GLN A 39 8.92 -14.85 -4.77
C GLN A 39 8.54 -15.69 -5.99
N TRP A 40 7.32 -15.47 -6.46
CA TRP A 40 6.86 -15.94 -7.76
C TRP A 40 7.60 -15.20 -8.88
N PRO A 41 7.85 -15.83 -10.04
CA PRO A 41 8.58 -15.22 -11.16
C PRO A 41 7.84 -14.05 -11.85
N TRP A 42 6.60 -13.76 -11.45
CA TRP A 42 5.82 -12.59 -11.87
C TRP A 42 5.75 -11.48 -10.82
N SER A 43 6.32 -11.68 -9.63
CA SER A 43 6.33 -10.67 -8.56
C SER A 43 7.42 -9.63 -8.82
N THR A 44 7.07 -8.60 -9.58
CA THR A 44 7.83 -7.35 -9.61
C THR A 44 7.62 -6.67 -8.25
N SER A 45 8.68 -6.50 -7.47
CA SER A 45 8.66 -5.82 -6.16
C SER A 45 8.19 -4.36 -6.21
N GLU A 46 7.90 -3.83 -7.40
CA GLU A 46 7.28 -2.53 -7.64
C GLU A 46 5.74 -2.58 -7.54
N ALA A 47 5.10 -3.75 -7.73
CA ALA A 47 3.65 -3.91 -7.60
C ALA A 47 3.21 -3.93 -6.12
N GLU A 48 3.93 -4.62 -5.23
CA GLU A 48 3.61 -4.60 -3.79
C GLU A 48 3.85 -3.23 -3.15
N LYS A 49 4.86 -2.48 -3.62
CA LYS A 49 5.10 -1.10 -3.17
C LYS A 49 4.02 -0.13 -3.68
N ALA A 50 3.47 -0.36 -4.87
CA ALA A 50 2.36 0.42 -5.41
C ALA A 50 1.04 0.10 -4.69
N GLU A 51 0.78 -1.15 -4.33
CA GLU A 51 -0.41 -1.54 -3.56
C GLU A 51 -0.35 -0.93 -2.14
N GLN A 52 0.82 -0.95 -1.51
CA GLN A 52 1.00 -0.40 -0.16
C GLN A 52 1.03 1.14 -0.11
N MET A 53 1.45 1.82 -1.18
CA MET A 53 1.31 3.29 -1.30
C MET A 53 -0.10 3.73 -1.72
N SER A 54 -0.93 2.81 -2.20
CA SER A 54 -2.33 3.06 -2.55
C SER A 54 -3.31 2.72 -1.41
N GLU A 55 -2.85 2.03 -0.38
CA GLU A 55 -3.60 1.79 0.86
C GLU A 55 -3.59 3.02 1.81
N ASP A 56 -2.50 3.80 1.76
CA ASP A 56 -2.23 4.90 2.70
C ASP A 56 -2.97 6.19 2.31
N ALA A 57 -3.07 6.46 1.01
CA ALA A 57 -3.97 7.47 0.48
C ALA A 57 -5.27 6.80 0.06
N LYS A 58 -6.20 6.56 1.00
CA LYS A 58 -7.60 6.38 0.59
C LYS A 58 -8.18 7.77 0.34
N PRO A 59 -8.29 8.26 -0.90
CA PRO A 59 -9.14 9.41 -1.20
C PRO A 59 -10.55 9.04 -0.75
N GLY A 60 -11.19 9.86 0.07
CA GLY A 60 -12.51 9.50 0.62
C GLY A 60 -12.77 9.85 2.06
N ARG A 61 -11.75 10.20 2.86
CA ARG A 61 -11.94 10.34 4.31
C ARG A 61 -11.29 11.55 4.92
N VAL A 62 -11.93 12.06 5.97
CA VAL A 62 -11.37 13.14 6.80
C VAL A 62 -10.41 12.54 7.83
N THR A 63 -9.14 12.92 7.71
CA THR A 63 -8.08 12.59 8.67
C THR A 63 -7.80 13.73 9.64
N ASP A 64 -7.90 14.98 9.18
CA ASP A 64 -7.79 16.19 9.98
C ASP A 64 -9.15 16.59 10.56
N LEU A 65 -9.45 16.07 11.75
CA LEU A 65 -10.72 16.31 12.45
C LEU A 65 -10.82 17.73 13.02
N ASP A 66 -9.70 18.31 13.46
CA ASP A 66 -9.68 19.67 14.01
C ASP A 66 -9.90 20.71 12.91
N GLY A 67 -9.23 20.57 11.77
CA GLY A 67 -9.46 21.43 10.60
C GLY A 67 -10.86 21.27 10.03
N PHE A 68 -11.41 20.05 10.05
CA PHE A 68 -12.80 19.81 9.68
C PHE A 68 -13.77 20.51 10.64
N ALA A 69 -13.59 20.35 11.95
CA ALA A 69 -14.43 21.01 12.94
C ALA A 69 -14.38 22.54 12.81
N ALA A 70 -13.18 23.10 12.58
CA ALA A 70 -13.01 24.52 12.32
C ALA A 70 -13.74 24.98 11.04
N PHE A 71 -13.71 24.19 9.97
CA PHE A 71 -14.44 24.48 8.73
C PHE A 71 -15.97 24.46 8.96
N ILE A 72 -16.49 23.46 9.65
CA ILE A 72 -17.93 23.38 9.97
C ILE A 72 -18.37 24.56 10.86
N ALA A 73 -17.52 25.01 11.78
CA ALA A 73 -17.81 26.18 12.62
C ALA A 73 -17.99 27.49 11.81
N LEU A 74 -17.49 27.56 10.57
CA LEU A 74 -17.72 28.69 9.67
C LEU A 74 -19.13 28.69 9.05
N ARG A 75 -19.94 27.67 9.33
CA ARG A 75 -21.27 27.45 8.76
C ARG A 75 -21.30 27.44 7.22
N PRO A 76 -20.58 26.49 6.59
CA PRO A 76 -20.47 26.45 5.15
C PRO A 76 -21.80 26.07 4.49
N THR A 77 -21.96 26.47 3.23
CA THR A 77 -23.02 25.92 2.39
C THR A 77 -22.71 24.47 1.99
N PRO A 78 -23.71 23.66 1.62
CA PRO A 78 -23.46 22.30 1.11
C PRO A 78 -22.54 22.27 -0.12
N GLU A 79 -22.58 23.29 -0.99
CA GLU A 79 -21.68 23.39 -2.13
C GLU A 79 -20.23 23.68 -1.70
N GLN A 80 -20.04 24.57 -0.72
CA GLN A 80 -18.71 24.84 -0.16
C GLN A 80 -18.12 23.59 0.50
N PHE A 81 -18.96 22.81 1.20
CA PHE A 81 -18.54 21.53 1.76
C PHE A 81 -18.05 20.57 0.68
N ARG A 82 -18.86 20.33 -0.37
CA ARG A 82 -18.50 19.43 -1.47
C ARG A 82 -17.27 19.91 -2.24
N THR A 83 -17.04 21.21 -2.30
CA THR A 83 -15.82 21.78 -2.91
C THR A 83 -14.58 21.47 -2.06
N ARG A 84 -14.70 21.59 -0.73
CA ARG A 84 -13.56 21.42 0.19
C ARG A 84 -13.24 19.96 0.51
N TYR A 85 -14.26 19.12 0.53
CA TYR A 85 -14.22 17.69 0.85
C TYR A 85 -14.98 16.89 -0.24
N PRO A 86 -14.46 16.84 -1.47
CA PRO A 86 -15.17 16.21 -2.60
C PRO A 86 -15.38 14.71 -2.44
N ASP A 87 -14.49 14.04 -1.70
CA ASP A 87 -14.54 12.60 -1.52
C ASP A 87 -15.36 12.17 -0.30
N VAL A 88 -15.85 13.12 0.51
CA VAL A 88 -16.68 12.84 1.69
C VAL A 88 -18.14 12.86 1.26
N GLN A 89 -18.85 11.76 1.52
CA GLN A 89 -20.29 11.68 1.27
C GLN A 89 -21.04 12.59 2.26
N LEU A 90 -21.49 13.75 1.78
CA LEU A 90 -22.39 14.63 2.52
C LEU A 90 -23.82 14.10 2.42
N VAL A 91 -24.42 13.78 3.57
CA VAL A 91 -25.83 13.38 3.69
C VAL A 91 -26.60 14.52 4.34
N MET A 92 -27.61 15.03 3.64
CA MET A 92 -28.45 16.13 4.10
C MET A 92 -29.67 15.60 4.88
N PRO A 93 -30.26 16.43 5.76
CA PRO A 93 -31.54 16.09 6.39
C PRO A 93 -32.62 15.80 5.34
N GLY A 94 -33.25 14.62 5.45
CA GLY A 94 -34.26 14.15 4.50
C GLY A 94 -33.72 13.24 3.39
N ASP A 95 -32.40 13.14 3.22
CA ASP A 95 -31.81 12.19 2.27
C ASP A 95 -32.07 10.76 2.74
N ILE A 96 -32.47 9.90 1.80
CA ILE A 96 -32.65 8.47 2.05
C ILE A 96 -31.32 7.77 1.83
N THR A 97 -30.76 7.21 2.90
CA THR A 97 -29.52 6.42 2.85
C THR A 97 -29.69 5.06 3.53
N THR A 98 -28.90 4.08 3.10
CA THR A 98 -28.88 2.75 3.70
C THR A 98 -28.16 2.78 5.05
N LYS A 99 -28.61 1.94 5.99
CA LYS A 99 -27.99 1.77 7.32
C LYS A 99 -26.71 0.94 7.25
N GLU A 100 -25.76 1.37 6.43
CA GLU A 100 -24.42 0.79 6.41
C GLU A 100 -23.59 1.40 7.55
N LEU A 101 -22.86 0.57 8.29
CA LEU A 101 -22.00 1.03 9.37
C LEU A 101 -20.59 1.31 8.82
N ARG A 102 -20.11 2.56 8.91
CA ARG A 102 -18.77 2.96 8.49
C ARG A 102 -18.05 3.66 9.66
N PHE A 103 -16.73 3.52 9.71
CA PHE A 103 -15.90 4.08 10.78
C PHE A 103 -14.67 4.82 10.24
N ASP A 104 -14.66 5.10 8.96
CA ASP A 104 -13.51 5.65 8.25
C ASP A 104 -13.65 7.16 8.00
N ASN A 105 -14.64 7.85 8.57
CA ASN A 105 -14.94 9.27 8.34
C ASN A 105 -15.18 9.62 6.85
N SER A 106 -15.71 8.68 6.08
CA SER A 106 -16.03 8.89 4.66
C SER A 106 -17.41 9.49 4.41
N ARG A 107 -18.28 9.53 5.42
CA ARG A 107 -19.64 10.01 5.29
C ARG A 107 -20.02 10.89 6.47
N PHE A 108 -20.51 12.08 6.16
CA PHE A 108 -20.89 13.09 7.13
C PHE A 108 -22.39 13.37 7.03
N PHE A 109 -23.11 13.14 8.12
CA PHE A 109 -24.52 13.48 8.26
C PHE A 109 -24.61 14.90 8.80
N ALA A 110 -25.01 15.84 7.95
CA ALA A 110 -25.05 17.25 8.29
C ALA A 110 -26.32 17.62 9.05
N GLU A 111 -26.14 18.48 10.04
CA GLU A 111 -27.22 19.28 10.63
C GLU A 111 -27.22 20.64 9.95
N ILE A 112 -28.41 21.17 9.65
CA ILE A 112 -28.57 22.46 8.98
C ILE A 112 -29.45 23.41 9.79
N ASP A 113 -29.23 24.71 9.60
CA ASP A 113 -30.15 25.74 10.10
C ASP A 113 -31.31 26.01 9.12
N ASP A 114 -32.22 26.90 9.52
CA ASP A 114 -33.38 27.32 8.72
C ASP A 114 -32.98 27.99 7.39
N SER A 115 -31.73 28.44 7.26
CA SER A 115 -31.19 29.05 6.03
C SER A 115 -30.48 28.02 5.13
N GLY A 116 -30.41 26.75 5.55
CA GLY A 116 -29.75 25.68 4.81
C GLY A 116 -28.23 25.65 4.93
N LEU A 117 -27.66 26.37 5.91
CA LEU A 117 -26.22 26.30 6.21
C LEU A 117 -25.92 25.13 7.12
N ILE A 118 -24.78 24.49 6.93
CA ILE A 118 -24.34 23.39 7.78
C ILE A 118 -23.92 23.96 9.13
N THR A 119 -24.59 23.57 10.22
CA THR A 119 -24.27 24.02 11.59
C THR A 119 -23.51 22.99 12.40
N GLY A 120 -23.57 21.73 11.97
CA GLY A 120 -23.00 20.61 12.71
C GLY A 120 -23.19 19.29 11.96
N GLY A 121 -23.07 18.19 12.70
CA GLY A 121 -23.26 16.84 12.17
C GLY A 121 -22.32 15.81 12.79
N ARG A 122 -22.30 14.62 12.18
CA ARG A 122 -21.50 13.49 12.66
C ARG A 122 -21.04 12.57 11.52
N PHE A 123 -19.87 11.95 11.68
CA PHE A 123 -19.42 10.84 10.84
C PHE A 123 -20.03 9.49 11.25
N GLN A 124 -20.45 8.70 10.29
CA GLN A 124 -20.98 7.33 10.47
C GLN A 124 -20.85 6.50 9.20
#